data_AF-A0A5P9C5B1-F1
#
_entry.id   AF-A0A5P9C5B1-F1
#
_cell.length_a   1.000
_cell.length_b   1.000
_cell.length_c   1.000
_cell.angle_alpha   90.00
_cell.angle_beta   90.00
_cell.angle_gamma   90.00
#
_symmetry.space_group_name_H-M   'P 1'
#
loop_
_entity.id
_entity.type
_entity.pdbx_description
1 polymer ?
#
loop_
_entity_poly.entity_id
_entity_poly.type
_entity_poly.pdbx_seq_one_letter_code
_entity_poly.pdbx_strand_id
1 'polypeptide(L)' 'MRYWPETATAVAVRLDEQGEVEVAAPLGLEDLFGLIVRPAGRFKDEKQPIYQERLRSKNWLATWPQLKVLP' A
#
# COMPACT_ATOMS: atom_id res chain seq x y z
N MET A 1 -6.84 -6.18 6.97
CA MET A 1 -6.00 -4.95 7.01
C MET A 1 -6.90 -3.73 6.93
N ARG A 2 -7.08 -2.96 8.03
CA ARG A 2 -7.94 -1.75 8.06
C ARG A 2 -7.22 -0.46 8.43
N TYR A 3 -5.96 -0.57 8.86
CA TYR A 3 -5.15 0.55 9.37
C TYR A 3 -3.93 0.87 8.48
N TRP A 4 -3.89 0.32 7.28
CA TRP A 4 -2.83 0.60 6.31
C TRP A 4 -3.11 1.93 5.61
N PRO A 5 -2.14 2.86 5.56
CA PRO A 5 -2.38 4.18 4.97
C PRO A 5 -2.54 4.14 3.45
N GLU A 6 -1.84 3.24 2.75
CA GLU A 6 -1.88 3.10 1.29
C GLU A 6 -2.43 1.75 0.84
N THR A 7 -3.22 1.73 -0.24
CA THR A 7 -3.83 0.50 -0.78
C THR A 7 -2.79 -0.56 -1.14
N ALA A 8 -1.74 -0.18 -1.85
CA ALA A 8 -0.64 -1.06 -2.27
C ALA A 8 0.18 -1.64 -1.10
N THR A 9 0.06 -1.08 0.10
CA THR A 9 0.76 -1.60 1.28
C THR A 9 -0.11 -2.53 2.12
N ALA A 10 -1.42 -2.58 1.87
CA ALA A 10 -2.37 -3.44 2.56
C ALA A 10 -2.36 -4.86 1.96
N VAL A 11 -1.17 -5.46 1.90
CA VAL A 11 -0.93 -6.81 1.38
C VAL A 11 -0.06 -7.58 2.38
N ALA A 12 -0.37 -8.85 2.60
CA ALA A 12 0.49 -9.78 3.32
C ALA A 12 0.61 -11.08 2.56
N VAL A 13 1.76 -11.72 2.74
CA VAL A 13 2.09 -13.01 2.14
C VAL A 13 2.65 -13.90 3.23
N ARG A 14 2.25 -15.16 3.26
CA ARG A 14 2.86 -16.19 4.10
C ARG A 14 3.00 -17.50 3.32
N LEU A 15 3.85 -18.39 3.80
CA LEU A 15 3.82 -19.78 3.40
C LEU A 15 2.87 -20.54 4.33
N ASP A 16 2.08 -21.46 3.79
CA ASP A 16 1.32 -22.42 4.58
C ASP A 16 2.18 -23.64 4.97
N GLU A 17 1.56 -24.62 5.62
CA GLU A 17 2.24 -25.84 6.07
C GLU A 17 2.70 -26.75 4.91
N GLN A 18 2.11 -26.56 3.73
CA GLN A 18 2.44 -27.29 2.50
C GLN A 18 3.51 -26.57 1.67
N GLY A 19 3.91 -25.36 2.08
CA GLY A 19 4.87 -24.53 1.37
C GLY A 19 4.24 -23.69 0.25
N GLU A 20 2.91 -23.62 0.20
CA GLU A 20 2.20 -22.81 -0.78
C GLU A 20 2.09 -21.36 -0.31
N VAL A 21 2.03 -20.46 -1.28
CA VAL A 21 1.95 -19.02 -1.02
C VAL A 21 0.50 -18.61 -0.78
N GLU A 22 0.19 -18.18 0.43
CA GLU A 22 -1.07 -17.53 0.75
C GLU A 22 -0.94 -16.01 0.71
N VAL A 23 -1.92 -15.36 0.09
CA VAL A 23 -1.97 -13.90 -0.06
C VAL A 23 -3.24 -13.34 0.56
N ALA A 24 -3.07 -12.33 1.42
CA ALA A 24 -4.17 -11.51 1.92
C ALA A 24 -4.10 -10.12 1.29
N ALA A 25 -5.06 -9.80 0.41
CA ALA A 25 -5.14 -8.52 -0.30
C ALA A 25 -6.58 -7.99 -0.30
N PRO A 26 -7.10 -7.50 0.85
CA PRO A 26 -8.50 -7.09 0.97
C PRO A 26 -8.89 -5.87 0.11
N LEU A 27 -7.91 -5.17 -0.46
CA LEU A 27 -8.09 -4.03 -1.36
C LEU A 27 -7.69 -4.34 -2.80
N GLY A 28 -7.47 -5.62 -3.13
CA GLY A 28 -6.93 -6.05 -4.42
C GLY A 28 -5.41 -5.94 -4.50
N LEU A 29 -4.86 -6.40 -5.63
CA LEU A 29 -3.42 -6.37 -5.93
C LEU A 29 -3.07 -5.39 -7.07
N GLU A 30 -4.08 -4.80 -7.69
CA GLU A 30 -3.97 -3.97 -8.89
C GLU A 30 -3.06 -2.76 -8.65
N ASP A 31 -3.19 -2.09 -7.49
CA ASP A 31 -2.36 -0.94 -7.17
C ASP A 31 -0.90 -1.35 -6.88
N LEU A 32 -0.69 -2.51 -6.24
CA LEU A 32 0.66 -3.01 -5.96
C LEU A 32 1.41 -3.32 -7.27
N PHE A 33 0.78 -4.10 -8.16
CA PHE A 33 1.38 -4.46 -9.45
C PHE A 33 1.41 -3.28 -10.44
N GLY A 34 0.44 -2.37 -10.34
CA GLY A 34 0.34 -1.16 -11.15
C GLY A 34 1.30 -0.04 -10.73
N LEU A 35 2.11 -0.26 -9.68
CA LEU A 35 3.04 0.72 -9.11
C LEU A 35 2.32 1.99 -8.62
N ILE A 36 1.11 1.85 -8.06
CA ILE A 36 0.27 2.96 -7.62
C ILE A 36 0.31 3.09 -6.10
N VAL A 37 0.61 4.29 -5.62
CA VAL A 37 0.57 4.65 -4.20
C VAL A 37 -0.57 5.65 -4.00
N ARG A 38 -1.68 5.20 -3.41
CA ARG A 38 -2.83 6.05 -3.09
C ARG A 38 -3.40 5.75 -1.71
N PRO A 39 -4.06 6.71 -1.04
CA PRO A 39 -4.56 6.48 0.31
C PRO A 39 -5.71 5.47 0.34
N ALA A 40 -5.79 4.69 1.42
CA ALA A 40 -6.83 3.70 1.65
C ALA A 40 -7.86 4.16 2.70
N GLY A 41 -9.14 3.87 2.48
CA GLY A 41 -10.21 4.13 3.46
C GLY A 41 -10.16 5.54 4.07
N ARG A 42 -10.13 5.61 5.40
CA ARG A 42 -10.11 6.88 6.17
C ARG A 42 -8.87 7.75 5.92
N PHE A 43 -7.81 7.21 5.31
CA PHE A 43 -6.62 7.99 4.95
C PHE A 43 -6.82 8.86 3.70
N LYS A 44 -7.93 8.66 2.97
CA LYS A 44 -8.34 9.58 1.90
C LYS A 44 -8.81 10.92 2.45
N ASP A 45 -9.48 10.89 3.61
CA ASP A 45 -10.14 12.05 4.20
C ASP A 45 -9.57 12.35 5.60
N GLU A 46 -10.19 11.81 6.65
CA GLU A 46 -9.91 12.14 8.06
C GLU A 46 -8.44 11.95 8.49
N LYS A 47 -7.76 10.94 7.93
CA LYS A 47 -6.37 10.61 8.26
C LYS A 47 -5.38 10.99 7.15
N GLN A 48 -5.79 11.83 6.21
CA GLN A 48 -4.97 12.29 5.11
C GLN A 48 -3.61 12.88 5.55
N PRO A 49 -3.51 13.64 6.66
CA PRO A 49 -2.21 14.12 7.15
C PRO A 49 -1.20 13.01 7.45
N ILE A 50 -1.65 11.85 7.93
CA ILE A 50 -0.78 10.70 8.25
C ILE A 50 -0.21 10.10 6.97
N TYR A 51 -1.03 9.96 5.92
CA TYR A 51 -0.57 9.50 4.61
C TYR A 51 0.47 10.46 4.01
N GLN A 52 0.20 11.76 4.05
CA GLN A 52 1.11 12.79 3.54
C GLN A 52 2.46 12.82 4.27
N GLU A 53 2.46 12.63 5.59
CA GLU A 53 3.70 12.48 6.38
C GLU A 53 4.48 11.23 5.97
N ARG A 54 3.78 10.12 5.72
CA ARG A 54 4.42 8.87 5.30
C ARG A 54 5.06 8.96 3.92
N LEU A 55 4.38 9.57 2.95
CA LEU A 55 4.95 9.81 1.62
C LEU A 55 6.27 10.59 1.70
N ARG A 56 6.27 11.69 2.48
CA ARG A 56 7.45 12.54 2.66
C ARG A 56 8.58 11.82 3.36
N SER A 57 8.31 11.16 4.48
CA SER A 57 9.32 10.46 5.27
C SER A 57 9.92 9.26 4.56
N LYS A 58 9.10 8.52 3.79
CA LYS A 58 9.55 7.33 3.08
C LYS A 58 10.26 7.64 1.76
N ASN A 59 9.95 8.77 1.14
CA ASN A 59 10.56 9.24 -0.11
C ASN A 59 10.69 8.14 -1.18
N TRP A 60 9.62 7.37 -1.37
CA TRP A 60 9.64 6.15 -2.19
C TRP A 60 10.06 6.38 -3.64
N LEU A 61 9.77 7.55 -4.20
CA LEU A 61 10.15 7.91 -5.57
C LEU A 61 11.67 7.97 -5.77
N ALA A 62 12.47 8.18 -4.71
CA ALA A 62 13.92 8.14 -4.81
C ALA A 62 14.45 6.72 -5.08
N THR A 63 13.79 5.69 -4.55
CA THR A 63 14.16 4.28 -4.75
C THR A 63 13.44 3.67 -5.95
N TRP A 64 12.16 4.03 -6.14
CA TRP A 64 11.28 3.47 -7.16
C TRP A 64 10.71 4.59 -8.04
N PRO A 65 11.46 5.04 -9.05
CA PRO A 65 11.12 6.20 -9.86
C PRO A 65 9.88 6.00 -10.74
N GLN A 66 9.43 4.76 -10.94
CA GLN A 66 8.25 4.43 -11.74
C GLN A 66 6.94 4.44 -10.94
N LEU A 67 6.98 4.67 -9.62
CA LEU A 67 5.76 4.76 -8.81
C LEU A 67 4.89 5.94 -9.25
N LYS A 68 3.58 5.73 -9.24
CA LYS A 68 2.54 6.74 -9.47
C LYS A 68 1.89 7.06 -8.14
N VAL A 69 2.16 8.26 -7.61
CA VAL A 69 1.49 8.74 -6.39
C VAL A 69 0.19 9.41 -6.79
N LEU A 70 -0.94 8.88 -6.33
CA LEU A 70 -2.26 9.43 -6.61
C LEU A 70 -2.89 9.95 -5.30
N PRO A 71 -3.72 11.00 -5.39
CA PRO A 71 -4.40 11.57 -4.23
C PRO A 71 -5.44 10.62 -3.61
#